data_AF-A0A3S2A6P6-F1
#
_entry.id   AF-A0A3S2A6P6-F1
#
_cell.length_a   1.000
_cell.length_b   1.000
_cell.length_c   1.000
_cell.angle_alpha   90.00
_cell.angle_beta   90.00
_cell.angle_gamma   90.00
#
_symmetry.space_group_name_H-M   'P 1'
#
loop_
_entity.id
_entity.type
_entity.pdbx_description
1 polymer ?
#
loop_
_entity_poly.entity_id
_entity_poly.type
_entity_poly.pdbx_seq_one_letter_code
_entity_poly.pdbx_strand_id
1 'polypeptide(L)'
;SVPALGYIVYLIATGQDHIVSSSGADTALLIGCGPVTSVPLLLFAFGAKLLRLSTIGIMQYIAPTMVFLIAVLVFDEPFGTIQAIAFALIWAALAVYSWSMLTTARRAAPQPAR
;
A
#
# COMPACT_ATOMS: atom_id res chain seq x y z
N SER A 1 7.65 -16.61 19.92
CA SER A 1 7.61 -16.15 21.34
C SER A 1 6.89 -17.20 22.16
N VAL A 2 7.45 -17.65 23.29
CA VAL A 2 6.84 -18.67 24.18
C VAL A 2 5.37 -18.36 24.54
N PRO A 3 4.97 -17.09 24.78
CA PRO A 3 3.56 -16.73 24.99
C PRO A 3 2.63 -17.06 23.81
N ALA A 4 3.11 -16.92 22.57
CA ALA A 4 2.32 -17.18 21.38
C ALA A 4 1.99 -18.67 21.23
N LEU A 5 2.93 -19.55 21.58
CA LEU A 5 2.70 -21.00 21.57
C LEU A 5 1.62 -21.41 22.59
N GLY A 6 1.66 -20.83 23.81
CA GLY A 6 0.63 -21.09 24.82
C GLY A 6 -0.76 -20.65 24.39
N TYR A 7 -0.87 -19.49 23.73
CA TYR A 7 -2.13 -18.98 23.20
C TYR A 7 -2.69 -19.86 22.06
N ILE A 8 -1.83 -20.36 21.17
CA ILE A 8 -2.23 -21.30 20.10
C ILE A 8 -2.81 -22.60 20.68
N VAL A 9 -2.17 -23.19 21.70
CA VAL A 9 -2.67 -24.41 22.35
C VAL A 9 -4.03 -24.16 23.02
N TYR A 10 -4.21 -22.99 23.65
CA TYR A 10 -5.48 -22.59 24.24
C TYR A 10 -6.60 -22.43 23.19
N LEU A 11 -6.31 -21.80 22.05
CA LEU A 11 -7.27 -21.63 20.94
C LEU A 11 -7.70 -22.98 20.33
N ILE A 12 -6.75 -23.90 20.15
CA ILE A 12 -7.05 -25.26 19.65
C ILE A 12 -7.90 -26.03 20.67
N ALA A 13 -7.58 -25.93 21.97
CA ALA A 13 -8.33 -26.60 23.03
C ALA A 13 -9.76 -26.07 23.20
N THR A 14 -10.00 -24.80 22.85
CA THR A 14 -11.32 -24.15 22.91
C THR A 14 -12.09 -24.21 21.59
N GLY A 15 -11.51 -24.79 20.53
CA GLY A 15 -12.13 -24.90 19.21
C GLY A 15 -12.37 -23.55 18.53
N GLN A 16 -11.64 -22.50 18.94
CA GLN A 16 -11.68 -21.16 18.34
C GLN A 16 -10.51 -20.91 17.39
N ASP A 17 -9.82 -21.96 16.99
CA ASP A 17 -8.78 -21.85 15.99
C ASP A 17 -9.40 -21.63 14.59
N HIS A 18 -8.71 -20.90 13.72
CA HIS A 18 -9.17 -20.62 12.35
C HIS A 18 -8.30 -21.33 11.30
N ILE A 19 -7.61 -22.40 11.69
CA ILE A 19 -6.69 -23.14 10.80
C ILE A 19 -6.98 -24.65 10.79
N VAL A 20 -7.28 -25.24 11.94
CA VAL A 20 -7.53 -26.68 12.09
C VAL A 20 -9.02 -26.99 12.05
N SER A 21 -9.88 -26.10 12.59
CA SER A 21 -11.34 -26.27 12.63
C SER A 21 -12.13 -25.43 11.61
N SER A 22 -11.47 -24.60 10.79
CA SER A 22 -12.10 -23.78 9.75
C SER A 22 -12.40 -24.53 8.44
N SER A 23 -13.20 -23.92 7.57
CA SER A 23 -13.43 -24.47 6.23
C SER A 23 -12.13 -24.44 5.39
N GLY A 24 -11.98 -25.38 4.45
CA GLY A 24 -10.80 -25.39 3.57
C GLY A 24 -10.63 -24.12 2.72
N ALA A 25 -11.72 -23.35 2.52
CA ALA A 25 -11.69 -22.06 1.85
C ALA A 25 -11.04 -20.98 2.72
N ASP A 26 -11.34 -20.94 4.02
CA ASP A 26 -10.75 -19.97 4.95
C ASP A 26 -9.23 -20.17 5.08
N THR A 27 -8.81 -21.43 5.17
CA THR A 27 -7.39 -21.79 5.21
C THR A 27 -6.67 -21.39 3.92
N ALA A 28 -7.32 -21.55 2.76
CA ALA A 28 -6.78 -21.12 1.48
C ALA A 28 -6.64 -19.59 1.39
N LEU A 29 -7.63 -18.82 1.89
CA LEU A 29 -7.56 -17.37 1.97
C LEU A 29 -6.44 -16.89 2.91
N LEU A 30 -6.29 -17.52 4.07
CA LEU A 30 -5.23 -17.21 5.03
C LEU A 30 -3.83 -17.45 4.45
N ILE A 31 -3.65 -18.56 3.74
CA ILE A 31 -2.39 -18.84 3.02
C ILE A 31 -2.19 -17.82 1.89
N GLY A 32 -3.26 -17.46 1.16
CA GLY A 32 -3.25 -16.51 0.05
C GLY A 32 -2.87 -15.08 0.44
N CYS A 33 -3.17 -14.65 1.66
CA CYS A 33 -2.77 -13.32 2.18
C CYS A 33 -1.25 -13.10 2.11
N GLY A 34 -0.44 -14.14 2.32
CA GLY A 34 1.02 -14.07 2.25
C GLY A 34 1.52 -13.62 0.88
N PRO A 35 1.25 -14.39 -0.19
CA PRO A 35 1.60 -14.02 -1.56
C PRO A 35 0.98 -12.69 -2.01
N VAL A 36 -0.30 -12.45 -1.72
CA VAL A 36 -1.01 -11.22 -2.12
C VAL A 36 -0.32 -9.97 -1.56
N THR A 37 0.23 -10.04 -0.35
CA THR A 37 0.95 -8.92 0.27
C THR A 37 2.41 -8.86 -0.17
N SER A 38 3.08 -10.02 -0.25
CA SER A 38 4.53 -10.07 -0.48
C SER A 38 4.91 -9.80 -1.94
N VAL A 39 4.08 -10.19 -2.90
CA VAL A 39 4.36 -10.00 -4.34
C VAL A 39 4.45 -8.51 -4.71
N PRO A 40 3.47 -7.64 -4.38
CA PRO A 40 3.58 -6.21 -4.63
C PRO A 40 4.79 -5.58 -3.94
N LEU A 41 5.08 -5.98 -2.69
CA LEU A 41 6.22 -5.46 -1.93
C LEU A 41 7.56 -5.83 -2.57
N LEU A 42 7.70 -7.08 -3.04
CA LEU A 42 8.90 -7.53 -3.75
C LEU A 42 9.06 -6.80 -5.09
N LEU A 43 7.99 -6.68 -5.87
CA LEU A 43 8.00 -5.92 -7.14
C LEU A 43 8.39 -4.45 -6.90
N PHE A 44 7.85 -3.83 -5.85
CA PHE A 44 8.22 -2.47 -5.45
C PHE A 44 9.69 -2.40 -5.03
N ALA A 45 10.18 -3.33 -4.20
CA ALA A 45 11.56 -3.34 -3.73
C ALA A 45 12.57 -3.50 -4.88
N PHE A 46 12.23 -4.31 -5.90
CA PHE A 46 13.04 -4.42 -7.11
C PHE A 46 12.94 -3.16 -7.98
N GLY A 47 11.75 -2.64 -8.22
CA GLY A 47 11.54 -1.42 -9.00
C GLY A 47 12.22 -0.19 -8.40
N ALA A 48 12.14 -0.02 -7.08
CA ALA A 48 12.73 1.09 -6.34
C ALA A 48 14.26 1.18 -6.51
N LYS A 49 14.95 0.06 -6.75
CA LYS A 49 16.40 0.04 -7.03
C LYS A 49 16.75 0.59 -8.42
N LEU A 50 15.80 0.60 -9.36
CA LEU A 50 16.00 1.01 -10.75
C LEU A 50 15.46 2.43 -11.04
N LEU A 51 14.70 3.02 -10.12
CA LEU A 51 13.99 4.27 -10.34
C LEU A 51 14.68 5.44 -9.62
N ARG A 52 14.76 6.60 -10.30
CA ARG A 52 15.14 7.86 -9.66
C ARG A 52 14.17 8.16 -8.51
N LEU A 53 14.67 8.71 -7.40
CA LEU A 53 13.89 9.07 -6.20
C LEU A 53 12.61 9.87 -6.53
N SER A 54 12.67 10.65 -7.60
CA SER A 54 11.56 11.38 -8.21
C SER A 54 10.37 10.54 -8.64
N THR A 55 10.62 9.45 -9.35
CA THR A 55 9.58 8.60 -9.91
C THR A 55 8.96 7.72 -8.82
N ILE A 56 9.74 7.35 -7.80
CA ILE A 56 9.26 6.61 -6.62
C ILE A 56 8.22 7.45 -5.86
N GLY A 57 8.49 8.74 -5.65
CA GLY A 57 7.55 9.66 -5.01
C GLY A 57 6.20 9.70 -5.73
N ILE A 58 6.21 9.84 -7.06
CA ILE A 58 4.98 9.85 -7.88
C ILE A 58 4.21 8.52 -7.79
N MET A 59 4.91 7.37 -7.84
CA MET A 59 4.25 6.06 -7.74
C MET A 59 3.57 5.81 -6.39
N GLN A 60 4.09 6.38 -5.29
CA GLN A 60 3.46 6.24 -3.98
C GLN A 60 2.08 6.89 -3.89
N TYR A 61 1.73 7.83 -4.78
CA TYR A 61 0.40 8.46 -4.82
C TYR A 61 -0.67 7.61 -5.55
N ILE A 62 -0.25 6.57 -6.28
CA ILE A 62 -1.19 5.61 -6.89
C ILE A 62 -1.90 4.82 -5.79
N ALA A 63 -1.19 4.43 -4.72
CA ALA A 63 -1.74 3.68 -3.60
C ALA A 63 -2.93 4.38 -2.90
N PRO A 64 -2.83 5.63 -2.40
CA PRO A 64 -3.97 6.31 -1.79
C PRO A 64 -5.11 6.56 -2.78
N THR A 65 -4.83 6.74 -4.07
CA THR A 65 -5.87 6.86 -5.10
C THR A 65 -6.62 5.54 -5.32
N MET A 66 -5.90 4.41 -5.38
CA MET A 66 -6.52 3.08 -5.49
C MET A 66 -7.35 2.74 -4.26
N VAL A 67 -6.84 3.02 -3.05
CA VAL A 67 -7.60 2.82 -1.80
C VAL A 67 -8.88 3.65 -1.80
N PHE A 68 -8.80 4.91 -2.24
CA PHE A 68 -9.96 5.76 -2.38
C PHE A 68 -10.99 5.20 -3.38
N LEU A 69 -10.54 4.78 -4.56
CA LEU A 69 -11.42 4.19 -5.58
C LEU A 69 -12.08 2.91 -5.08
N ILE A 70 -11.35 2.05 -4.36
CA ILE A 70 -11.92 0.83 -3.77
C ILE A 70 -12.96 1.19 -2.70
N ALA A 71 -12.69 2.17 -1.84
CA ALA A 71 -13.64 2.60 -0.82
C ALA A 71 -14.97 3.10 -1.43
N VAL A 72 -14.91 3.89 -2.50
CA VAL A 72 -16.12 4.45 -3.13
C VAL A 72 -16.81 3.47 -4.07
N LEU A 73 -16.06 2.76 -4.92
CA LEU A 73 -16.63 1.93 -5.98
C LEU A 73 -16.96 0.50 -5.55
N VAL A 74 -16.25 -0.04 -4.54
CA VAL A 74 -16.41 -1.44 -4.10
C VAL A 74 -17.15 -1.53 -2.77
N PHE A 75 -16.83 -0.65 -1.82
CA PHE A 75 -17.45 -0.66 -0.50
C PHE A 75 -18.68 0.26 -0.38
N ASP A 76 -19.01 1.03 -1.43
CA ASP A 76 -20.12 2.00 -1.46
C ASP A 76 -20.16 2.91 -0.20
N GLU A 77 -18.99 3.22 0.36
CA GLU A 77 -18.87 4.08 1.54
C GLU A 77 -19.43 5.47 1.22
N PRO A 78 -20.30 6.03 2.07
CA PRO A 78 -20.92 7.33 1.82
C PRO A 78 -19.83 8.38 1.68
N PHE A 79 -19.62 8.83 0.45
CA PHE A 79 -18.63 9.83 0.11
C PHE A 79 -19.04 11.19 0.69
N GLY A 80 -18.65 11.41 1.93
CA GLY A 80 -18.92 12.64 2.65
C GLY A 80 -18.05 13.81 2.17
N THR A 81 -18.53 15.02 2.44
CA THR A 81 -17.85 16.27 2.07
C THR A 81 -16.45 16.37 2.68
N ILE A 82 -16.23 15.77 3.86
CA ILE A 82 -14.94 15.80 4.56
C ILE A 82 -13.90 14.95 3.81
N GLN A 83 -14.27 13.75 3.35
CA GLN A 83 -13.39 12.88 2.57
C GLN A 83 -13.02 13.54 1.24
N ALA A 84 -13.98 14.23 0.60
CA ALA A 84 -13.74 14.97 -0.64
C ALA A 84 -12.72 16.11 -0.45
N ILE A 85 -12.85 16.89 0.62
CA ILE A 85 -11.92 17.98 0.94
C ILE A 85 -10.53 17.42 1.25
N ALA A 86 -10.44 16.35 2.05
CA ALA A 86 -9.17 15.70 2.36
C ALA A 86 -8.48 15.19 1.08
N PHE A 87 -9.24 14.55 0.19
CA PHE A 87 -8.73 14.07 -1.10
C PHE A 87 -8.22 15.23 -1.98
N ALA A 88 -8.99 16.32 -2.09
CA ALA A 88 -8.60 17.50 -2.85
C ALA A 88 -7.32 18.15 -2.30
N LEU A 89 -7.17 18.25 -0.98
CA LEU A 89 -5.97 18.79 -0.33
C LEU A 89 -4.73 17.92 -0.60
N ILE A 90 -4.87 16.59 -0.54
CA ILE A 90 -3.77 15.65 -0.86
C ILE A 90 -3.34 15.84 -2.32
N TRP A 91 -4.29 15.93 -3.25
CA TRP A 91 -4.01 16.13 -4.67
C TRP A 91 -3.42 17.52 -4.98
N ALA A 92 -3.85 18.57 -4.28
CA ALA A 92 -3.27 19.90 -4.42
C ALA A 92 -1.81 19.92 -3.95
N ALA A 93 -1.52 19.36 -2.77
CA ALA A 93 -0.15 19.25 -2.26
C ALA A 93 0.74 18.42 -3.22
N LEU A 94 0.20 17.34 -3.77
CA LEU A 94 0.86 16.53 -4.79
C LEU A 94 1.18 17.33 -6.05
N ALA A 95 0.21 18.03 -6.63
CA ALA A 95 0.40 18.81 -7.84
C ALA A 95 1.53 19.85 -7.67
N VAL A 96 1.56 20.54 -6.51
CA VAL A 96 2.61 21.48 -6.15
C VAL A 96 3.97 20.79 -6.04
N TYR A 97 4.04 19.65 -5.34
CA TYR A 97 5.27 18.89 -5.17
C TYR A 97 5.82 18.36 -6.49
N SER A 98 4.96 17.72 -7.30
CA SER A 98 5.32 17.22 -8.64
C SER A 98 5.82 18.35 -9.55
N TRP A 99 5.16 19.51 -9.54
CA TRP A 99 5.59 20.67 -10.31
C TRP A 99 6.97 21.19 -9.87
N SER A 100 7.18 21.33 -8.56
CA SER A 100 8.49 21.73 -8.00
C SER A 100 9.60 20.74 -8.37
N MET A 101 9.28 19.45 -8.43
CA MET A 101 10.26 18.43 -8.73
C MET A 101 10.63 18.41 -10.22
N LEU A 102 9.64 18.49 -11.10
CA LEU A 102 9.84 18.53 -12.56
C LEU A 102 10.63 19.78 -12.99
N THR A 103 10.38 20.92 -12.34
CA THR A 103 11.11 22.17 -12.60
C THR A 103 12.55 22.12 -12.10
N THR A 104 12.81 21.51 -10.94
CA THR A 104 14.17 21.31 -10.41
C THR A 104 14.98 20.33 -11.26
N ALA A 105 14.37 19.22 -11.70
CA ALA A 105 15.02 18.23 -12.56
C ALA A 105 15.43 18.80 -13.94
N ARG A 106 14.68 19.77 -14.47
CA ARG A 106 15.02 20.47 -15.73
C ARG A 106 16.14 21.49 -15.58
N ARG A 107 16.39 22.01 -14.37
CA ARG A 107 17.47 22.98 -14.10
C ARG A 107 18.82 22.33 -13.86
N ALA A 108 18.86 21.03 -13.56
CA ALA A 108 20.07 20.22 -13.53
C ALA A 108 20.53 19.86 -14.96
N ALA A 109 20.82 20.87 -15.78
CA ALA A 109 21.51 20.66 -17.06
C ALA A 109 22.99 20.29 -16.79
N PRO A 110 23.63 19.45 -17.64
CA PRO A 110 24.98 18.97 -17.39
C PRO A 110 25.96 20.14 -17.39
N GLN A 111 26.72 20.27 -16.30
CA GLN A 111 27.86 21.18 -16.25
C GLN A 111 28.91 20.66 -17.25
N PRO A 112 29.29 21.42 -18.29
CA PRO A 112 30.27 20.94 -19.26
C PRO A 112 31.61 20.76 -18.54
N ALA A 113 32.16 19.54 -18.65
CA ALA A 113 33.47 19.19 -18.13
C ALA A 113 34.50 20.17 -18.71
N ARG A 114 35.23 20.84 -17.81
CA ARG A 114 36.42 21.64 -18.15
C ARG A 114 37.61 20.73 -18.35
#